data_AF-A0A9X4J4T9-F1
#
_entry.id   AF-A0A9X4J4T9-F1
#
_cell.length_a   1.000
_cell.length_b   1.000
_cell.length_c   1.000
_cell.angle_alpha   90.00
_cell.angle_beta   90.00
_cell.angle_gamma   90.00
#
_symmetry.space_group_name_H-M   'P 1'
#
loop_
_entity.id
_entity.type
_entity.pdbx_description
1 polymer ?
#
loop_
_entity_poly.entity_id
_entity_poly.type
_entity_poly.pdbx_seq_one_letter_code
_entity_poly.pdbx_strand_id
1 'polypeptide(L)'
;MKAPKSELVSRAGVHYAGYVFSTEGVIFRETSSTDVGVDGQLELVSDDGTATGMLLGVQVKSGDSFVDNHSEIFSFKSSKAHFEYWQQLRIPVIGVVYSPTLKKASWFDLTKHASVILENDKPPIIKQKINKSNVLEIGQGLNELIKLAHQYYELPVTKEDVDKLVVIQEQVVDSTQTSKEDSWKRLISIFFSSDSGSDIIGEVGYRLSWYFPTVSDLQKEQFKSRLKLLTLSELNRIFCAIKLAFDRNRDDVVSLIFGLISYHPQITEFLDKLDENGFVASEDKWILEQLKEYLEQL
;
A
#
# COMPACT_ATOMS: atom_id res chain seq x y z
N MET A 1 8.30 -30.82 -10.89
CA MET A 1 7.52 -29.96 -9.96
C MET A 1 6.06 -30.38 -9.97
N LYS A 2 5.32 -30.21 -8.87
CA LYS A 2 3.87 -30.52 -8.78
C LYS A 2 3.15 -29.30 -8.21
N ALA A 3 2.12 -28.82 -8.91
CA ALA A 3 1.22 -27.80 -8.35
C ALA A 3 0.30 -28.44 -7.29
N PRO A 4 0.06 -27.78 -6.15
CA PRO A 4 -0.88 -28.28 -5.15
C PRO A 4 -2.30 -28.28 -5.72
N LYS A 5 -3.00 -29.43 -5.67
CA LYS A 5 -4.37 -29.56 -6.19
C LYS A 5 -5.35 -28.56 -5.56
N SER A 6 -5.14 -28.21 -4.30
CA SER A 6 -5.95 -27.21 -3.59
C SER A 6 -5.83 -25.82 -4.20
N GLU A 7 -4.65 -25.45 -4.70
CA GLU A 7 -4.43 -24.15 -5.34
C GLU A 7 -5.15 -24.07 -6.67
N LEU A 8 -5.11 -25.13 -7.49
CA LEU A 8 -5.85 -25.19 -8.74
C LEU A 8 -7.37 -25.03 -8.53
N VAL A 9 -7.92 -25.64 -7.48
CA VAL A 9 -9.34 -25.49 -7.11
C VAL A 9 -9.63 -24.07 -6.63
N SER A 10 -8.74 -23.49 -5.81
CA SER A 10 -8.85 -22.10 -5.35
C SER A 10 -8.96 -21.15 -6.54
N ARG A 11 -7.97 -21.19 -7.45
CA ARG A 11 -7.90 -20.39 -8.67
C ARG A 11 -9.12 -20.56 -9.57
N ALA A 12 -9.61 -21.79 -9.73
CA ALA A 12 -10.79 -22.06 -10.54
C ALA A 12 -12.03 -21.28 -10.05
N GLY A 13 -12.22 -21.15 -8.74
CA GLY A 13 -13.33 -20.34 -8.22
C GLY A 13 -13.13 -18.84 -8.39
N VAL A 14 -11.89 -18.34 -8.25
CA VAL A 14 -11.59 -16.92 -8.53
C VAL A 14 -11.86 -16.60 -10.00
N HIS A 15 -11.42 -17.46 -10.92
CA HIS A 15 -11.68 -17.30 -12.36
C HIS A 15 -13.16 -17.41 -12.69
N TYR A 16 -13.88 -18.37 -12.09
CA TYR A 16 -15.32 -18.49 -12.27
C TYR A 16 -16.05 -17.22 -11.80
N ALA A 17 -15.75 -16.74 -10.58
CA ALA A 17 -16.37 -15.55 -10.04
C ALA A 17 -16.07 -14.32 -10.91
N GLY A 18 -14.80 -14.10 -11.25
CA GLY A 18 -14.38 -13.00 -12.13
C GLY A 18 -15.05 -13.05 -13.51
N TYR A 19 -15.24 -14.24 -14.07
CA TYR A 19 -15.95 -14.43 -15.34
C TYR A 19 -17.43 -14.06 -15.23
N VAL A 20 -18.13 -14.49 -14.17
CA VAL A 20 -19.53 -14.11 -13.94
C VAL A 20 -19.63 -12.59 -13.75
N PHE A 21 -18.83 -12.00 -12.86
CA PHE A 21 -18.88 -10.56 -12.61
C PHE A 21 -18.66 -9.74 -13.89
N SER A 22 -17.63 -10.08 -14.67
CA SER A 22 -17.32 -9.36 -15.91
C SER A 22 -18.42 -9.49 -16.95
N THR A 23 -19.04 -10.68 -17.05
CA THR A 23 -20.15 -10.93 -17.99
C THR A 23 -21.42 -10.19 -17.59
N GLU A 24 -21.65 -10.02 -16.29
CA GLU A 24 -22.78 -9.28 -15.72
C GLU A 24 -22.51 -7.76 -15.59
N GLY A 25 -21.49 -7.24 -16.26
CA GLY A 25 -21.21 -5.80 -16.31
C GLY A 25 -20.58 -5.22 -15.04
N VAL A 26 -19.94 -6.04 -14.21
CA VAL A 26 -19.21 -5.59 -13.01
C VAL A 26 -17.71 -5.71 -13.26
N ILE A 27 -16.96 -4.65 -12.99
CA ILE A 27 -15.49 -4.69 -13.09
C ILE A 27 -14.96 -5.53 -11.92
N PHE A 28 -14.21 -6.59 -12.22
CA PHE A 28 -13.50 -7.39 -11.23
C PHE A 28 -11.99 -7.15 -11.33
N ARG A 29 -11.37 -6.77 -10.20
CA ARG A 29 -9.93 -6.60 -10.06
C ARG A 29 -9.42 -7.60 -9.04
N GLU A 30 -8.67 -8.59 -9.52
CA GLU A 30 -8.02 -9.57 -8.63
C GLU A 30 -6.84 -8.89 -7.90
N THR A 31 -6.72 -9.13 -6.59
CA THR A 31 -5.61 -8.58 -5.82
C THR A 31 -4.39 -9.51 -5.90
N SER A 32 -3.20 -8.95 -6.15
CA SER A 32 -1.96 -9.75 -6.29
C SER A 32 -1.39 -10.18 -4.93
N SER A 33 -0.98 -11.44 -4.86
CA SER A 33 -0.58 -12.24 -3.69
C SER A 33 0.19 -11.54 -2.55
N THR A 34 -0.56 -10.99 -1.58
CA THR A 34 -0.24 -10.89 -0.14
C THR A 34 -1.50 -10.49 0.64
N ASP A 35 -2.63 -11.17 0.42
CA ASP A 35 -3.91 -10.68 0.98
C ASP A 35 -4.20 -11.12 2.40
N VAL A 36 -4.60 -10.12 3.19
CA VAL A 36 -5.24 -10.27 4.49
C VAL A 36 -6.74 -10.43 4.25
N GLY A 37 -7.17 -11.47 3.55
CA GLY A 37 -8.58 -11.88 3.52
C GLY A 37 -9.53 -11.21 2.51
N VAL A 38 -9.03 -10.59 1.43
CA VAL A 38 -9.85 -10.13 0.28
C VAL A 38 -9.14 -10.53 -1.02
N ASP A 39 -9.74 -11.38 -1.84
CA ASP A 39 -9.11 -11.89 -3.08
C ASP A 39 -9.28 -10.95 -4.27
N GLY A 40 -10.19 -9.98 -4.18
CA GLY A 40 -10.39 -8.99 -5.22
C GLY A 40 -11.37 -7.89 -4.86
N GLN A 41 -11.50 -6.95 -5.78
CA GLN A 41 -12.38 -5.80 -5.68
C GLN A 41 -13.36 -5.80 -6.85
N LEU A 42 -14.62 -5.49 -6.56
CA LEU A 42 -15.68 -5.29 -7.52
C LEU A 42 -15.97 -3.80 -7.64
N GLU A 43 -16.31 -3.33 -8.83
CA GLU A 43 -16.85 -2.00 -9.04
C GLU A 43 -18.07 -2.06 -9.93
N LEU A 44 -19.17 -1.45 -9.48
CA LEU A 44 -20.38 -1.36 -10.27
C LEU A 44 -20.17 -0.42 -11.46
N VAL A 45 -20.72 -0.82 -12.60
CA VAL A 45 -20.76 -0.03 -13.83
C VAL A 45 -22.20 0.37 -14.08
N SER A 46 -22.41 1.63 -14.42
CA SER A 46 -23.73 2.16 -14.78
C SER A 46 -24.13 1.76 -16.21
N ASP A 47 -25.39 1.99 -16.56
CA ASP A 47 -25.96 1.58 -17.85
C ASP A 47 -25.24 2.18 -19.07
N ASP A 48 -24.56 3.31 -18.92
CA ASP A 48 -23.78 3.97 -19.98
C ASP A 48 -22.32 3.49 -20.07
N GLY A 49 -21.93 2.52 -19.23
CA GLY A 49 -20.58 1.99 -19.16
C GLY A 49 -19.65 2.74 -18.21
N THR A 50 -20.13 3.76 -17.49
CA THR A 50 -19.31 4.53 -16.54
C THR A 50 -19.10 3.74 -15.25
N ALA A 51 -17.83 3.62 -14.84
CA ALA A 51 -17.45 3.08 -13.54
C ALA A 51 -17.92 4.01 -12.41
N THR A 52 -18.69 3.49 -11.47
CA THR A 52 -19.46 4.33 -10.52
C THR A 52 -18.67 4.73 -9.27
N GLY A 53 -17.51 4.13 -9.01
CA GLY A 53 -16.80 4.25 -7.73
C GLY A 53 -17.43 3.49 -6.56
N MET A 54 -18.57 2.80 -6.75
CA MET A 54 -19.15 1.91 -5.74
C MET A 54 -18.37 0.60 -5.72
N LEU A 55 -17.45 0.48 -4.76
CA LEU A 55 -16.54 -0.64 -4.62
C LEU A 55 -17.09 -1.70 -3.65
N LEU A 56 -16.80 -2.98 -3.91
CA LEU A 56 -17.03 -4.06 -2.95
C LEU A 56 -15.77 -4.92 -2.84
N GLY A 57 -15.47 -5.38 -1.63
CA GLY A 57 -14.47 -6.43 -1.43
C GLY A 57 -15.07 -7.81 -1.72
N VAL A 58 -14.30 -8.73 -2.28
CA VAL A 58 -14.72 -10.13 -2.44
C VAL A 58 -13.66 -11.11 -1.92
N GLN A 59 -14.08 -12.04 -1.07
CA GLN A 59 -13.30 -13.21 -0.69
C GLN A 59 -13.91 -14.45 -1.33
N VAL A 60 -13.12 -15.19 -2.10
CA VAL A 60 -13.53 -16.42 -2.77
C VAL A 60 -13.01 -17.65 -2.00
N LYS A 61 -13.87 -18.64 -1.82
CA LYS A 61 -13.53 -19.96 -1.31
C LYS A 61 -14.02 -21.00 -2.29
N SER A 62 -13.18 -21.98 -2.60
CA SER A 62 -13.46 -22.97 -3.63
C SER A 62 -13.30 -24.37 -3.08
N GLY A 63 -14.24 -25.25 -3.43
CA GLY A 63 -14.18 -26.67 -3.14
C GLY A 63 -15.45 -27.22 -2.49
N ASP A 64 -15.70 -28.50 -2.70
CA ASP A 64 -16.94 -29.14 -2.24
C ASP A 64 -16.98 -29.35 -0.71
N SER A 65 -15.86 -29.17 0.00
CA SER A 65 -15.84 -29.18 1.48
C SER A 65 -16.61 -28.03 2.13
N PHE A 66 -17.04 -27.05 1.33
CA PHE A 66 -17.90 -25.94 1.73
C PHE A 66 -19.38 -26.16 1.38
N VAL A 67 -19.73 -27.29 0.75
CA VAL A 67 -21.06 -27.49 0.17
C VAL A 67 -21.61 -28.86 0.56
N ASP A 68 -22.86 -28.88 1.04
CA ASP A 68 -23.66 -30.09 1.07
C ASP A 68 -24.36 -30.23 -0.30
N ASN A 69 -23.83 -31.12 -1.14
CA ASN A 69 -24.31 -31.33 -2.50
C ASN A 69 -25.73 -31.89 -2.58
N HIS A 70 -26.23 -32.55 -1.53
CA HIS A 70 -27.59 -33.11 -1.54
C HIS A 70 -28.63 -32.05 -1.24
N SER A 71 -28.34 -31.16 -0.31
CA SER A 71 -29.26 -30.11 0.13
C SER A 71 -29.03 -28.76 -0.57
N GLU A 72 -27.97 -28.65 -1.37
CA GLU A 72 -27.45 -27.42 -1.99
C GLU A 72 -27.25 -26.30 -0.95
N ILE A 73 -26.77 -26.68 0.24
CA ILE A 73 -26.40 -25.74 1.31
C ILE A 73 -24.93 -25.40 1.18
N PHE A 74 -24.65 -24.13 0.92
CA PHE A 74 -23.31 -23.57 0.84
C PHE A 74 -22.95 -22.99 2.21
N SER A 75 -21.71 -23.20 2.63
CA SER A 75 -21.18 -22.78 3.92
C SER A 75 -19.93 -21.93 3.73
N PHE A 76 -19.99 -20.67 4.15
CA PHE A 76 -18.82 -19.80 4.20
C PHE A 76 -18.24 -19.81 5.62
N LYS A 77 -16.98 -20.24 5.77
CA LYS A 77 -16.28 -20.35 7.07
C LYS A 77 -14.97 -19.57 7.05
N SER A 78 -14.76 -18.72 8.05
CA SER A 78 -13.52 -17.94 8.24
C SER A 78 -13.27 -17.69 9.71
N SER A 79 -12.07 -17.25 10.12
CA SER A 79 -11.78 -16.92 11.52
C SER A 79 -12.53 -15.66 11.98
N LYS A 80 -12.75 -15.50 13.31
CA LYS A 80 -13.28 -14.25 13.88
C LYS A 80 -12.43 -13.04 13.46
N ALA A 81 -11.09 -13.17 13.46
CA ALA A 81 -10.17 -12.14 13.00
C ALA A 81 -10.44 -11.67 11.54
N HIS A 82 -10.84 -12.56 10.63
CA HIS A 82 -11.25 -12.13 9.29
C HIS A 82 -12.58 -11.36 9.29
N PHE A 83 -13.54 -11.78 10.11
CA PHE A 83 -14.80 -11.04 10.26
C PHE A 83 -14.59 -9.68 10.92
N GLU A 84 -13.68 -9.55 11.89
CA GLU A 84 -13.24 -8.27 12.47
C GLU A 84 -12.61 -7.39 11.38
N TYR A 85 -11.71 -7.95 10.57
CA TYR A 85 -11.10 -7.24 9.46
C TYR A 85 -12.15 -6.74 8.44
N TRP A 86 -13.08 -7.60 8.01
CA TRP A 86 -14.15 -7.21 7.08
C TRP A 86 -15.10 -6.17 7.67
N GLN A 87 -15.37 -6.21 8.97
CA GLN A 87 -16.19 -5.20 9.64
C GLN A 87 -15.52 -3.82 9.67
N GLN A 88 -14.18 -3.78 9.68
CA GLN A 88 -13.40 -2.53 9.66
C GLN A 88 -13.27 -1.91 8.26
N LEU A 89 -13.53 -2.68 7.20
CA LEU A 89 -13.46 -2.16 5.83
C LEU A 89 -14.58 -1.15 5.55
N ARG A 90 -14.23 -0.05 4.88
CA ARG A 90 -15.14 1.03 4.47
C ARG A 90 -15.81 0.78 3.11
N ILE A 91 -15.78 -0.47 2.68
CA ILE A 91 -16.48 -1.00 1.53
C ILE A 91 -17.23 -2.25 1.99
N PRO A 92 -18.40 -2.55 1.44
CA PRO A 92 -19.07 -3.80 1.74
C PRO A 92 -18.23 -4.98 1.22
N VAL A 93 -18.22 -6.07 1.96
CA VAL A 93 -17.46 -7.27 1.63
C VAL A 93 -18.42 -8.43 1.41
N ILE A 94 -18.27 -9.10 0.27
CA ILE A 94 -18.98 -10.34 -0.03
C ILE A 94 -18.05 -11.55 0.01
N GLY A 95 -18.63 -12.70 0.32
CA GLY A 95 -17.98 -14.00 0.24
C GLY A 95 -18.54 -14.75 -0.94
N VAL A 96 -17.71 -15.48 -1.68
CA VAL A 96 -18.16 -16.37 -2.75
C VAL A 96 -17.71 -17.78 -2.40
N VAL A 97 -18.63 -18.75 -2.41
CA VAL A 97 -18.29 -20.17 -2.33
C VAL A 97 -18.58 -20.83 -3.66
N TYR A 98 -17.55 -21.34 -4.32
CA TYR A 98 -17.66 -22.09 -5.57
C TYR A 98 -17.52 -23.60 -5.33
N SER A 99 -18.46 -24.38 -5.86
CA SER A 99 -18.40 -25.85 -5.93
C SER A 99 -17.97 -26.28 -7.34
N PRO A 100 -16.79 -26.89 -7.50
CA PRO A 100 -16.37 -27.47 -8.78
C PRO A 100 -17.27 -28.61 -9.24
N THR A 101 -17.81 -29.42 -8.30
CA THR A 101 -18.68 -30.55 -8.63
C THR A 101 -20.02 -30.09 -9.18
N LEU A 102 -20.66 -29.12 -8.51
CA LEU A 102 -21.95 -28.57 -8.95
C LEU A 102 -21.79 -27.54 -10.08
N LYS A 103 -20.59 -27.00 -10.28
CA LYS A 103 -20.29 -25.84 -11.16
C LYS A 103 -21.18 -24.64 -10.83
N LYS A 104 -21.44 -24.44 -9.54
CA LYS A 104 -22.27 -23.35 -9.01
C LYS A 104 -21.48 -22.57 -7.98
N ALA A 105 -21.76 -21.28 -7.91
CA ALA A 105 -21.28 -20.43 -6.82
C ALA A 105 -22.45 -19.76 -6.11
N SER A 106 -22.30 -19.58 -4.81
CA SER A 106 -23.20 -18.77 -3.99
C SER A 106 -22.44 -17.64 -3.33
N TRP A 107 -23.02 -16.44 -3.31
CA TRP A 107 -22.44 -15.26 -2.69
C TRP A 107 -23.10 -14.93 -1.34
N PHE A 108 -22.34 -14.37 -0.41
CA PHE A 108 -22.71 -14.11 0.98
C PHE A 108 -22.40 -12.67 1.35
N ASP A 109 -23.26 -12.01 2.10
CA ASP A 109 -23.01 -10.66 2.64
C ASP A 109 -22.18 -10.77 3.94
N LEU A 110 -20.85 -10.68 3.82
CA LEU A 110 -19.96 -10.87 4.98
C LEU A 110 -20.04 -9.68 5.94
N THR A 111 -20.20 -8.47 5.43
CA THR A 111 -20.33 -7.26 6.26
C THR A 111 -21.55 -7.35 7.19
N LYS A 112 -22.72 -7.75 6.66
CA LYS A 112 -23.93 -7.93 7.49
C LYS A 112 -23.77 -9.07 8.51
N HIS A 113 -23.14 -10.17 8.10
CA HIS A 113 -22.96 -11.31 9.01
C HIS A 113 -21.88 -11.06 10.07
N ALA A 114 -20.91 -10.18 9.83
CA ALA A 114 -19.83 -9.88 10.76
C ALA A 114 -20.36 -9.42 12.12
N SER A 115 -21.29 -8.45 12.17
CA SER A 115 -21.85 -7.95 13.43
C SER A 115 -22.45 -9.05 14.30
N VAL A 116 -23.21 -9.97 13.68
CA VAL A 116 -23.82 -11.11 14.40
C VAL A 116 -22.77 -12.12 14.84
N ILE A 117 -21.78 -12.41 14.01
CA ILE A 117 -20.74 -13.42 14.30
C ILE A 117 -19.83 -12.96 15.44
N LEU A 118 -19.52 -11.66 15.50
CA LEU A 118 -18.63 -11.10 16.51
C LEU A 118 -19.28 -11.01 17.89
N GLU A 119 -20.60 -10.86 17.96
CA GLU A 119 -21.38 -10.88 19.20
C GLU A 119 -21.60 -12.29 19.78
N ASN A 120 -21.34 -13.35 19.01
CA ASN A 120 -21.65 -14.73 19.40
C ASN A 120 -20.39 -15.61 19.59
N ASP A 121 -20.46 -16.58 20.50
CA ASP A 121 -19.39 -17.59 20.70
C ASP A 121 -19.49 -18.81 19.77
N LYS A 122 -20.44 -18.79 18.85
CA LYS A 122 -20.63 -19.88 17.88
C LYS A 122 -19.51 -19.90 16.83
N PRO A 123 -19.27 -21.06 16.18
CA PRO A 123 -18.34 -21.13 15.07
C PRO A 123 -18.72 -20.10 13.99
N PRO A 124 -17.75 -19.32 13.48
CA PRO A 124 -17.94 -18.29 12.46
C PRO A 124 -18.23 -18.89 11.08
N ILE A 125 -19.41 -19.53 10.95
CA ILE A 125 -19.87 -20.23 9.76
C ILE A 125 -21.23 -19.68 9.37
N ILE A 126 -21.31 -19.15 8.15
CA ILE A 126 -22.56 -18.73 7.52
C ILE A 126 -23.02 -19.86 6.62
N LYS A 127 -24.28 -20.29 6.78
CA LYS A 127 -24.89 -21.31 5.93
C LYS A 127 -26.10 -20.74 5.23
N GLN A 128 -26.22 -21.02 3.93
CA GLN A 128 -27.40 -20.68 3.17
C GLN A 128 -27.67 -21.70 2.09
N LYS A 129 -28.94 -21.90 1.77
CA LYS A 129 -29.35 -22.66 0.59
C LYS A 129 -29.25 -21.76 -0.63
N ILE A 130 -28.69 -22.27 -1.72
CA ILE A 130 -28.62 -21.53 -2.97
C ILE A 130 -30.01 -21.28 -3.55
N ASN A 131 -30.25 -20.07 -4.05
CA ASN A 131 -31.49 -19.62 -4.67
C ASN A 131 -31.21 -18.39 -5.56
N LYS A 132 -32.24 -17.82 -6.19
CA LYS A 132 -32.10 -16.69 -7.13
C LYS A 132 -31.46 -15.43 -6.54
N SER A 133 -31.56 -15.20 -5.23
CA SER A 133 -31.02 -13.99 -4.59
C SER A 133 -29.53 -14.09 -4.28
N ASN A 134 -28.98 -15.31 -4.19
CA ASN A 134 -27.62 -15.55 -3.70
C ASN A 134 -26.80 -16.47 -4.62
N VAL A 135 -27.32 -16.82 -5.80
CA VAL A 135 -26.58 -17.53 -6.85
C VAL A 135 -25.70 -16.55 -7.60
N LEU A 136 -24.49 -16.98 -7.96
CA LEU A 136 -23.58 -16.27 -8.85
C LEU A 136 -23.48 -17.07 -10.16
N GLU A 137 -24.30 -16.71 -11.13
CA GLU A 137 -24.47 -17.40 -12.42
C GLU A 137 -24.81 -16.41 -13.52
N ILE A 138 -24.33 -16.68 -14.73
CA ILE A 138 -24.55 -15.85 -15.92
C ILE A 138 -26.03 -15.86 -16.32
N GLY A 139 -26.56 -14.70 -16.65
CA GLY A 139 -27.94 -14.49 -17.08
C GLY A 139 -28.95 -14.39 -15.94
N GLN A 140 -28.55 -14.58 -14.67
CA GLN A 140 -29.42 -14.33 -13.52
C GLN A 140 -29.46 -12.85 -13.12
N GLY A 141 -28.44 -12.07 -13.50
CA GLY A 141 -28.26 -10.70 -13.02
C GLY A 141 -27.72 -10.64 -11.60
N LEU A 142 -27.11 -9.50 -11.25
CA LEU A 142 -26.54 -9.24 -9.92
C LEU A 142 -27.42 -8.29 -9.09
N ASN A 143 -28.75 -8.31 -9.31
CA ASN A 143 -29.69 -7.34 -8.75
C ASN A 143 -29.58 -7.17 -7.22
N GLU A 144 -29.48 -8.27 -6.47
CA GLU A 144 -29.40 -8.22 -5.01
C GLU A 144 -28.04 -7.72 -4.51
N LEU A 145 -26.96 -8.00 -5.26
CA LEU A 145 -25.63 -7.47 -4.97
C LEU A 145 -25.57 -5.96 -5.28
N ILE A 146 -26.18 -5.54 -6.38
CA ILE A 146 -26.31 -4.12 -6.76
C ILE A 146 -27.11 -3.38 -5.69
N LYS A 147 -28.27 -3.91 -5.27
CA LYS A 147 -29.06 -3.34 -4.16
C LYS A 147 -28.24 -3.21 -2.87
N LEU A 148 -27.47 -4.23 -2.52
CA LEU A 148 -26.60 -4.22 -1.34
C LEU A 148 -25.58 -3.08 -1.44
N ALA A 149 -24.94 -2.91 -2.60
CA ALA A 149 -23.98 -1.81 -2.81
C ALA A 149 -24.67 -0.44 -2.68
N HIS A 150 -25.80 -0.23 -3.35
CA HIS A 150 -26.56 1.01 -3.24
C HIS A 150 -26.97 1.30 -1.79
N GLN A 151 -27.50 0.31 -1.08
CA GLN A 151 -27.86 0.46 0.34
C GLN A 151 -26.67 0.84 1.22
N TYR A 152 -25.49 0.27 0.96
CA TYR A 152 -24.28 0.61 1.71
C TYR A 152 -23.83 2.05 1.44
N TYR A 153 -23.84 2.49 0.17
CA TYR A 153 -23.36 3.80 -0.24
C TYR A 153 -24.38 4.95 -0.10
N GLU A 154 -25.66 4.64 0.09
CA GLU A 154 -26.69 5.61 0.52
C GLU A 154 -26.58 5.98 2.01
N LEU A 155 -25.73 5.29 2.79
CA LEU A 155 -25.49 5.62 4.19
C LEU A 155 -24.51 6.80 4.29
N PRO A 156 -24.88 7.91 4.96
CA PRO A 156 -23.93 8.97 5.24
C PRO A 156 -22.82 8.45 6.16
N VAL A 157 -21.57 8.82 5.88
CA VAL A 157 -20.45 8.57 6.80
C VAL A 157 -20.81 9.17 8.16
N THR A 158 -20.87 8.34 9.21
CA THR A 158 -21.27 8.81 10.54
C THR A 158 -20.14 9.62 11.20
N LYS A 159 -20.47 10.54 12.12
CA LYS A 159 -19.43 11.25 12.89
C LYS A 159 -18.54 10.27 13.67
N GLU A 160 -19.12 9.24 14.26
CA GLU A 160 -18.37 8.20 14.99
C GLU A 160 -17.41 7.44 14.07
N ASP A 161 -17.80 7.20 12.82
CA ASP A 161 -16.94 6.63 11.79
C ASP A 161 -15.78 7.55 11.42
N VAL A 162 -16.02 8.85 11.28
CA VAL A 162 -14.99 9.88 11.08
C VAL A 162 -14.08 10.00 12.30
N ASP A 163 -14.62 9.87 13.51
CA ASP A 163 -13.86 9.95 14.77
C ASP A 163 -13.00 8.70 15.00
N LYS A 164 -13.44 7.53 14.49
CA LYS A 164 -12.70 6.25 14.47
C LYS A 164 -11.68 6.16 13.34
N LEU A 165 -11.84 6.94 12.27
CA LEU A 165 -10.71 7.26 11.41
C LEU A 165 -9.77 8.08 12.30
N VAL A 166 -8.88 7.36 12.98
CA VAL A 166 -7.64 7.96 13.45
C VAL A 166 -7.14 8.69 12.22
N VAL A 167 -7.13 10.02 12.28
CA VAL A 167 -6.15 10.78 11.52
C VAL A 167 -4.90 10.02 11.87
N ILE A 168 -4.37 9.23 10.92
CA ILE A 168 -2.97 8.89 10.96
C ILE A 168 -2.38 10.28 11.02
N GLN A 169 -2.10 10.74 12.23
CA GLN A 169 -1.03 11.65 12.43
C GLN A 169 0.07 10.90 11.71
N GLU A 170 0.41 11.38 10.50
CA GLU A 170 1.80 11.64 10.22
C GLU A 170 2.41 11.90 11.58
N GLN A 171 3.28 11.00 12.04
CA GLN A 171 4.04 11.20 13.27
C GLN A 171 4.13 12.70 13.53
N VAL A 172 3.46 13.18 14.59
CA VAL A 172 3.14 14.60 14.76
C VAL A 172 4.28 15.45 14.24
N VAL A 173 4.07 16.01 13.05
CA VAL A 173 4.73 17.25 12.66
C VAL A 173 3.56 18.18 12.42
N ASP A 174 3.08 18.65 13.57
CA ASP A 174 2.33 19.87 13.77
C ASP A 174 1.94 20.58 12.47
N SER A 175 0.74 20.28 11.97
CA SER A 175 0.12 21.06 10.91
C SER A 175 -0.39 22.38 11.48
N THR A 176 0.54 23.23 11.90
CA THR A 176 0.48 24.63 11.47
C THR A 176 0.41 24.61 9.94
N GLN A 177 -0.29 25.54 9.30
CA GLN A 177 -0.29 25.66 7.83
C GLN A 177 1.16 25.69 7.35
N THR A 178 1.72 24.53 6.99
CA THR A 178 3.13 24.44 6.65
C THR A 178 3.22 24.92 5.23
N SER A 179 3.68 26.16 5.11
CA SER A 179 3.95 26.79 3.84
C SER A 179 4.96 25.93 3.06
N LYS A 180 5.11 26.17 1.75
CA LYS A 180 6.20 25.56 0.97
C LYS A 180 7.57 25.77 1.62
N GLU A 181 7.73 26.85 2.39
CA GLU A 181 8.93 27.14 3.15
C GLU A 181 9.13 26.17 4.33
N ASP A 182 8.06 25.76 5.00
CA ASP A 182 8.14 24.84 6.14
C ASP A 182 8.40 23.40 5.69
N SER A 183 7.81 22.99 4.57
CA SER A 183 8.16 21.71 3.93
C SER A 183 9.63 21.67 3.52
N TRP A 184 10.15 22.78 2.99
CA TRP A 184 11.56 22.92 2.66
C TRP A 184 12.45 22.78 3.91
N LYS A 185 12.16 23.53 4.99
CA LYS A 185 12.89 23.43 6.27
C LYS A 185 12.85 22.02 6.86
N ARG A 186 11.71 21.32 6.75
CA ARG A 186 11.57 19.93 7.23
C ARG A 186 12.47 18.98 6.44
N LEU A 187 12.50 19.08 5.11
CA LEU A 187 13.42 18.27 4.29
C LEU A 187 14.88 18.51 4.68
N ILE A 188 15.28 19.77 4.89
CA ILE A 188 16.63 20.11 5.36
C ILE A 188 16.90 19.48 6.73
N SER A 189 15.96 19.58 7.66
CA SER A 189 16.10 19.02 9.01
C SER A 189 16.25 17.50 8.99
N ILE A 190 15.51 16.80 8.13
CA ILE A 190 15.61 15.33 8.02
C ILE A 190 16.94 14.93 7.37
N PHE A 191 17.37 15.64 6.33
CA PHE A 191 18.62 15.34 5.63
C PHE A 191 19.85 15.39 6.54
N PHE A 192 19.86 16.32 7.51
CA PHE A 192 20.93 16.46 8.50
C PHE A 192 20.57 15.84 9.87
N SER A 193 19.54 14.99 9.96
CA SER A 193 19.08 14.41 11.24
C SER A 193 20.01 13.30 11.74
N SER A 194 20.23 13.26 13.05
CA SER A 194 20.89 12.13 13.74
C SER A 194 20.00 10.90 13.87
N ASP A 195 18.70 11.02 13.65
CA ASP A 195 17.74 9.95 13.95
C ASP A 195 17.24 9.25 12.69
N SER A 196 17.62 9.76 11.51
CA SER A 196 17.21 9.20 10.21
C SER A 196 18.17 8.11 9.73
N GLY A 197 17.58 7.04 9.17
CA GLY A 197 18.31 5.96 8.50
C GLY A 197 18.85 6.39 7.14
N SER A 198 19.84 5.65 6.63
CA SER A 198 20.51 5.92 5.34
C SER A 198 19.55 5.91 4.15
N ASP A 199 18.51 5.09 4.20
CA ASP A 199 17.43 5.04 3.22
C ASP A 199 16.60 6.33 3.20
N ILE A 200 16.22 6.85 4.37
CA ILE A 200 15.48 8.10 4.52
C ILE A 200 16.32 9.30 4.09
N ILE A 201 17.59 9.35 4.50
CA ILE A 201 18.52 10.40 4.11
C ILE A 201 18.71 10.40 2.58
N GLY A 202 18.82 9.21 1.97
CA GLY A 202 18.91 9.06 0.52
C GLY A 202 17.68 9.60 -0.20
N GLU A 203 16.48 9.24 0.26
CA GLU A 203 15.21 9.71 -0.32
C GLU A 203 15.03 11.23 -0.18
N VAL A 204 15.31 11.76 1.01
CA VAL A 204 15.19 13.21 1.27
C VAL A 204 16.24 14.00 0.49
N GLY A 205 17.47 13.50 0.39
CA GLY A 205 18.52 14.09 -0.42
C GLY A 205 18.15 14.15 -1.90
N TYR A 206 17.59 13.06 -2.44
CA TYR A 206 17.03 13.03 -3.80
C TYR A 206 15.97 14.12 -4.01
N ARG A 207 14.99 14.21 -3.10
CA ARG A 207 13.92 15.22 -3.17
C ARG A 207 14.47 16.65 -3.07
N LEU A 208 15.36 16.91 -2.10
CA LEU A 208 16.00 18.22 -1.95
C LEU A 208 16.71 18.63 -3.24
N SER A 209 17.43 17.71 -3.87
CA SER A 209 18.19 17.98 -5.10
C SER A 209 17.27 18.32 -6.26
N TRP A 210 16.14 17.60 -6.37
CA TRP A 210 15.14 17.85 -7.41
C TRP A 210 14.44 19.21 -7.26
N TYR A 211 14.16 19.64 -6.02
CA TYR A 211 13.51 20.92 -5.75
C TYR A 211 14.47 22.11 -5.71
N PHE A 212 15.74 21.91 -5.36
CA PHE A 212 16.74 22.97 -5.16
C PHE A 212 16.82 23.98 -6.33
N PRO A 213 16.76 23.58 -7.62
CA PRO A 213 16.77 24.53 -8.74
C PRO A 213 15.51 25.42 -8.79
N THR A 214 14.38 24.91 -8.29
CA THR A 214 13.03 25.50 -8.45
C THR A 214 12.60 26.39 -7.29
N VAL A 215 13.25 26.27 -6.12
CA VAL A 215 12.92 27.08 -4.95
C VAL A 215 13.47 28.51 -5.06
N SER A 216 12.92 29.42 -4.26
CA SER A 216 13.36 30.82 -4.20
C SER A 216 14.82 30.96 -3.77
N ASP A 217 15.46 32.08 -4.10
CA ASP A 217 16.86 32.34 -3.71
C ASP A 217 17.04 32.37 -2.18
N LEU A 218 16.03 32.86 -1.44
CA LEU A 218 16.02 32.80 0.02
C LEU A 218 16.12 31.36 0.53
N GLN A 219 15.36 30.43 -0.08
CA GLN A 219 15.36 29.02 0.30
C GLN A 219 16.68 28.31 -0.09
N LYS A 220 17.28 28.68 -1.23
CA LYS A 220 18.62 28.20 -1.60
C LYS A 220 19.66 28.61 -0.57
N GLU A 221 19.65 29.88 -0.16
CA GLU A 221 20.57 30.40 0.86
C GLU A 221 20.31 29.80 2.25
N GLN A 222 19.07 29.48 2.60
CA GLN A 222 18.74 28.72 3.82
C GLN A 222 19.44 27.35 3.82
N PHE A 223 19.35 26.58 2.72
CA PHE A 223 20.02 25.29 2.61
C PHE A 223 21.55 25.43 2.69
N LYS A 224 22.14 26.32 1.89
CA LYS A 224 23.59 26.53 1.88
C LYS A 224 24.12 26.97 3.25
N SER A 225 23.38 27.83 3.96
CA SER A 225 23.75 28.29 5.30
C SER A 225 23.73 27.14 6.31
N ARG A 226 22.74 26.23 6.22
CA ARG A 226 22.72 25.03 7.06
C ARG A 226 23.83 24.04 6.70
N LEU A 227 24.08 23.88 5.41
CA LEU A 227 25.14 23.02 4.90
C LEU A 227 26.53 23.49 5.39
N LYS A 228 26.79 24.80 5.48
CA LYS A 228 28.03 25.35 6.09
C LYS A 228 28.28 24.91 7.54
N LEU A 229 27.25 24.44 8.25
CA LEU A 229 27.34 23.94 9.62
C LEU A 229 27.41 22.41 9.68
N LEU A 230 27.67 21.75 8.55
CA LEU A 230 27.78 20.30 8.44
C LEU A 230 28.83 19.77 9.42
N THR A 231 28.49 18.69 10.13
CA THR A 231 29.44 17.97 10.99
C THR A 231 29.94 16.70 10.32
N LEU A 232 31.07 16.15 10.78
CA LEU A 232 31.58 14.86 10.26
C LEU A 232 30.60 13.70 10.49
N SER A 233 29.86 13.71 11.60
CA SER A 233 28.84 12.68 11.88
C SER A 233 27.69 12.73 10.89
N GLU A 234 27.21 13.94 10.58
CA GLU A 234 26.17 14.14 9.56
C GLU A 234 26.66 13.75 8.17
N LEU A 235 27.90 14.14 7.81
CA LEU A 235 28.48 13.75 6.53
C LEU A 235 28.68 12.24 6.42
N ASN A 236 29.08 11.56 7.49
CA ASN A 236 29.18 10.10 7.51
C ASN A 236 27.82 9.44 7.21
N ARG A 237 26.73 10.00 7.73
CA ARG A 237 25.38 9.48 7.44
C ARG A 237 24.97 9.71 5.99
N ILE A 238 25.29 10.88 5.44
CA ILE A 238 25.10 11.17 4.01
C ILE A 238 25.94 10.20 3.16
N PHE A 239 27.17 9.90 3.58
CA PHE A 239 28.02 8.90 2.92
C PHE A 239 27.40 7.50 2.97
N CYS A 240 26.86 7.07 4.12
CA CYS A 240 26.12 5.81 4.23
C CYS A 240 24.88 5.75 3.33
N ALA A 241 24.19 6.89 3.13
CA ALA A 241 23.08 6.99 2.19
C ALA A 241 23.54 6.87 0.73
N ILE A 242 24.68 7.47 0.39
CA ILE A 242 25.33 7.35 -0.93
C ILE A 242 25.75 5.90 -1.18
N LYS A 243 26.41 5.25 -0.21
CA LYS A 243 26.77 3.83 -0.28
C LYS A 243 25.54 2.95 -0.54
N LEU A 244 24.47 3.15 0.22
CA LEU A 244 23.22 2.41 0.03
C LEU A 244 22.60 2.63 -1.36
N ALA A 245 22.75 3.83 -1.94
CA ALA A 245 22.31 4.12 -3.30
C ALA A 245 23.15 3.37 -4.35
N PHE A 246 24.47 3.31 -4.18
CA PHE A 246 25.36 2.50 -5.02
C PHE A 246 24.99 1.01 -4.96
N ASP A 247 24.79 0.46 -3.76
CA ASP A 247 24.39 -0.94 -3.56
C ASP A 247 23.06 -1.28 -4.26
N ARG A 248 22.22 -0.27 -4.50
CA ARG A 248 20.92 -0.38 -5.18
C ARG A 248 20.96 0.00 -6.66
N ASN A 249 22.14 0.26 -7.23
CA ASN A 249 22.32 0.76 -8.61
C ASN A 249 21.50 2.04 -8.89
N ARG A 250 21.48 2.98 -7.93
CA ARG A 250 20.81 4.27 -8.03
C ARG A 250 21.81 5.41 -8.21
N ASP A 251 22.53 5.38 -9.32
CA ASP A 251 23.52 6.41 -9.69
C ASP A 251 22.87 7.80 -9.78
N ASP A 252 21.58 7.86 -10.15
CA ASP A 252 20.79 9.09 -10.15
C ASP A 252 20.71 9.73 -8.76
N VAL A 253 20.48 8.93 -7.72
CA VAL A 253 20.43 9.40 -6.32
C VAL A 253 21.81 9.87 -5.87
N VAL A 254 22.86 9.11 -6.23
CA VAL A 254 24.24 9.48 -5.90
C VAL A 254 24.58 10.85 -6.47
N SER A 255 24.44 11.05 -7.79
CA SER A 255 24.79 12.32 -8.44
C SER A 255 23.99 13.51 -7.89
N LEU A 256 22.71 13.29 -7.58
CA LEU A 256 21.82 14.33 -7.06
C LEU A 256 22.16 14.74 -5.62
N ILE A 257 22.39 13.78 -4.73
CA ILE A 257 22.83 14.06 -3.35
C ILE A 257 24.20 14.72 -3.38
N PHE A 258 25.06 14.26 -4.27
CA PHE A 258 26.41 14.79 -4.37
C PHE A 258 26.43 16.23 -4.89
N GLY A 259 25.61 16.55 -5.89
CA GLY A 259 25.37 17.92 -6.34
C GLY A 259 24.77 18.86 -5.28
N LEU A 260 24.14 18.33 -4.23
CA LEU A 260 23.70 19.16 -3.08
C LEU A 260 24.84 19.47 -2.13
N ILE A 261 25.68 18.50 -1.79
CA ILE A 261 26.76 18.72 -0.82
C ILE A 261 27.94 19.47 -1.42
N SER A 262 28.07 19.51 -2.75
CA SER A 262 29.08 20.32 -3.46
C SER A 262 28.96 21.82 -3.21
N TYR A 263 27.79 22.32 -2.76
CA TYR A 263 27.64 23.71 -2.33
C TYR A 263 28.39 24.03 -1.03
N HIS A 264 28.93 23.04 -0.32
CA HIS A 264 29.77 23.27 0.86
C HIS A 264 31.20 23.66 0.44
N PRO A 265 31.72 24.83 0.83
CA PRO A 265 33.01 25.34 0.33
C PRO A 265 34.22 24.45 0.61
N GLN A 266 34.13 23.60 1.63
CA GLN A 266 35.22 22.72 2.09
C GLN A 266 34.80 21.25 2.04
N ILE A 267 33.87 20.87 1.16
CA ILE A 267 33.35 19.49 1.12
C ILE A 267 34.46 18.45 0.92
N THR A 268 35.46 18.74 0.08
CA THR A 268 36.60 17.85 -0.19
C THR A 268 37.40 17.56 1.08
N GLU A 269 37.75 18.61 1.85
CA GLU A 269 38.47 18.47 3.13
C GLU A 269 37.64 17.68 4.15
N PHE A 270 36.32 17.83 4.11
CA PHE A 270 35.41 17.08 4.97
C PHE A 270 35.33 15.59 4.60
N LEU A 271 35.36 15.26 3.30
CA LEU A 271 35.44 13.89 2.81
C LEU A 271 36.79 13.25 3.18
N ASP A 272 37.90 14.01 3.13
CA ASP A 272 39.21 13.55 3.62
C ASP A 272 39.15 13.19 5.11
N LYS A 273 38.56 14.08 5.91
CA LYS A 273 38.40 13.87 7.36
C LYS A 273 37.53 12.66 7.69
N LEU A 274 36.58 12.25 6.84
CA LEU A 274 35.84 11.01 7.07
C LEU A 274 36.76 9.79 7.04
N ASP A 275 37.69 9.72 6.09
CA ASP A 275 38.66 8.63 6.00
C ASP A 275 39.67 8.69 7.15
N GLU A 276 40.23 9.88 7.43
CA GLU A 276 41.20 10.08 8.52
C GLU A 276 40.65 9.69 9.90
N ASN A 277 39.36 9.90 10.14
CA ASN A 277 38.71 9.56 11.41
C ASN A 277 38.15 8.12 11.44
N GLY A 278 38.40 7.32 10.41
CA GLY A 278 38.03 5.91 10.36
C GLY A 278 36.53 5.64 10.22
N PHE A 279 35.76 6.61 9.69
CA PHE A 279 34.33 6.41 9.44
C PHE A 279 34.08 5.51 8.22
N VAL A 280 35.02 5.48 7.27
CA VAL A 280 34.88 4.74 6.00
C VAL A 280 35.68 3.44 6.06
N ALA A 281 35.02 2.32 5.73
CA ALA A 281 35.68 1.03 5.66
C ALA A 281 36.63 0.97 4.45
N SER A 282 37.69 0.15 4.54
CA SER A 282 38.68 0.01 3.46
C SER A 282 38.06 -0.38 2.10
N GLU A 283 36.99 -1.18 2.12
CA GLU A 283 36.22 -1.59 0.93
C GLU A 283 35.37 -0.48 0.30
N ASP A 284 35.10 0.61 1.04
CA ASP A 284 34.25 1.72 0.59
C ASP A 284 35.07 2.96 0.16
N LYS A 285 36.40 2.92 0.27
CA LYS A 285 37.27 4.06 -0.07
C LYS A 285 37.14 4.51 -1.52
N TRP A 286 36.88 3.59 -2.44
CA TRP A 286 36.64 3.91 -3.84
C TRP A 286 35.45 4.86 -4.04
N ILE A 287 34.45 4.83 -3.15
CA ILE A 287 33.31 5.76 -3.18
C ILE A 287 33.79 7.18 -2.90
N LEU A 288 34.68 7.38 -1.92
CA LEU A 288 35.25 8.70 -1.64
C LEU A 288 36.07 9.23 -2.83
N GLU A 289 36.82 8.37 -3.50
CA GLU A 289 37.58 8.73 -4.70
C GLU A 289 36.64 9.16 -5.83
N GLN A 290 35.59 8.38 -6.11
CA GLN A 290 34.57 8.73 -7.11
C GLN A 290 33.87 10.06 -6.79
N LEU A 291 33.55 10.32 -5.52
CA LEU A 291 32.98 11.59 -5.11
C LEU A 291 33.96 12.75 -5.38
N LYS A 292 35.23 12.60 -5.01
CA LYS A 292 36.24 13.64 -5.28
C LYS A 292 36.42 13.91 -6.77
N GLU A 293 36.49 12.87 -7.60
CA GLU A 293 36.57 13.01 -9.07
C GLU A 293 35.40 13.81 -9.64
N TYR A 294 34.18 13.60 -9.13
CA TYR A 294 33.02 14.37 -9.58
C TYR A 294 33.07 15.85 -9.16
N LEU A 295 33.69 16.20 -8.02
CA LEU A 295 33.87 17.61 -7.63
C LEU A 295 34.86 18.35 -8.52
N GLU A 296 35.87 17.65 -9.06
CA GLU A 296 36.82 18.25 -10.01
C GLU A 296 36.16 18.57 -11.36
N GLN A 297 34.99 17.99 -11.65
CA GLN A 297 34.26 18.15 -12.90
C GLN A 297 33.16 19.22 -12.85
N LEU A 298 32.82 19.74 -11.66
CA LEU A 298 31.79 20.78 -11.43
C LEU A 298 32.37 22.20 -11.51
#